data_AF-A0A645I8D4-F1
#
_entry.id   AF-A0A645I8D4-F1
#
_cell.length_a   1.000
_cell.length_b   1.000
_cell.length_c   1.000
_cell.angle_alpha   90.00
_cell.angle_beta   90.00
_cell.angle_gamma   90.00
#
_symmetry.space_group_name_H-M   'P 1'
#
loop_
_entity.id
_entity.type
_entity.pdbx_description
1 polymer ?
#
loop_
_entity_poly.entity_id
_entity_poly.type
_entity_poly.pdbx_seq_one_letter_code
_entity_poly.pdbx_strand_id
1 'polypeptide(L)'
;MRINFDMISSNFIAASAAALICEILAREMKKPTILFVVPGIITLIPGLGLYNTMYYLMEGDFHLALTTGTNVLLSSGSIALGVIVVSSLFRTYYKNLRDKVEVRNAS
;
A
#
# COMPACT_ATOMS: atom_id res chain seq x y z
N MET A 1 -18.75 17.99 -10.94
CA MET A 1 -18.94 16.52 -11.09
C MET A 1 -18.21 15.84 -9.95
N ARG A 2 -18.91 15.32 -8.92
CA ARG A 2 -18.27 14.58 -7.81
C ARG A 2 -18.00 13.17 -8.30
N ILE A 3 -16.73 12.82 -8.45
CA ILE A 3 -16.33 11.46 -8.80
C ILE A 3 -16.48 10.65 -7.51
N ASN A 4 -17.58 9.91 -7.36
CA ASN A 4 -17.79 9.03 -6.21
C ASN A 4 -16.98 7.75 -6.43
N PHE A 5 -15.70 7.79 -6.07
CA PHE A 5 -14.89 6.58 -5.99
C PHE A 5 -15.26 5.83 -4.72
N ASP A 6 -15.55 4.53 -4.84
CA ASP A 6 -15.73 3.66 -3.68
C ASP A 6 -14.50 3.72 -2.79
N MET A 7 -14.71 3.62 -1.46
CA MET A 7 -13.65 3.77 -0.46
C MET A 7 -12.45 2.85 -0.72
N ILE A 8 -12.71 1.63 -1.19
CA ILE A 8 -11.70 0.63 -1.54
C ILE A 8 -10.84 1.10 -2.73
N SER A 9 -11.48 1.59 -3.80
CA SER A 9 -10.78 2.09 -4.98
C SER A 9 -9.94 3.33 -4.68
N SER A 10 -10.48 4.22 -3.82
CA SER A 10 -9.77 5.42 -3.36
C SER A 10 -8.52 5.06 -2.57
N ASN A 11 -8.63 4.09 -1.66
CA ASN A 11 -7.50 3.63 -0.85
C ASN A 11 -6.43 2.92 -1.68
N PHE A 12 -6.83 2.14 -2.69
CA PHE A 12 -5.90 1.56 -3.65
C PHE A 12 -5.09 2.63 -4.39
N ILE A 13 -5.77 3.63 -4.96
CA ILE A 13 -5.10 4.71 -5.72
C ILE A 13 -4.17 5.52 -4.81
N ALA A 14 -4.63 5.86 -3.60
CA ALA A 14 -3.83 6.58 -2.62
C ALA A 14 -2.58 5.78 -2.21
N ALA A 15 -2.73 4.48 -1.95
CA ALA A 15 -1.62 3.59 -1.58
C ALA A 15 -0.61 3.44 -2.72
N SER A 16 -1.07 3.26 -3.96
CA SER A 16 -0.19 3.19 -5.13
C SER A 16 0.56 4.50 -5.36
N ALA A 17 -0.12 5.65 -5.28
CA ALA A 17 0.54 6.94 -5.42
C ALA A 17 1.60 7.17 -4.32
N ALA A 18 1.27 6.84 -3.07
CA ALA A 18 2.22 6.94 -1.95
C ALA A 18 3.42 6.02 -2.13
N ALA A 19 3.20 4.78 -2.54
CA ALA A 19 4.27 3.81 -2.82
C ALA A 19 5.20 4.30 -3.95
N LEU A 20 4.64 4.89 -5.01
CA LEU A 20 5.42 5.42 -6.13
C LEU A 20 6.36 6.53 -5.66
N ILE A 21 5.85 7.47 -4.86
CA ILE A 21 6.64 8.56 -4.30
C ILE A 21 7.75 8.01 -3.39
N CYS A 22 7.43 7.03 -2.55
CA CYS A 22 8.43 6.40 -1.67
C CYS A 22 9.56 5.72 -2.47
N GLU A 23 9.23 5.00 -3.55
CA GLU A 23 10.23 4.34 -4.39
C GLU A 23 11.13 5.33 -5.14
N ILE A 24 10.57 6.46 -5.59
CA ILE A 24 11.33 7.54 -6.23
C ILE A 24 12.29 8.18 -5.21
N LEU A 25 11.77 8.59 -4.04
CA LEU A 25 12.57 9.23 -2.99
C LEU A 25 13.67 8.30 -2.44
N ALA A 26 13.39 7.00 -2.30
CA ALA A 26 14.37 6.02 -1.87
C ALA A 26 15.56 5.92 -2.83
N ARG A 27 15.32 6.08 -4.15
CA ARG A 27 16.37 6.12 -5.17
C ARG A 27 17.21 7.37 -5.08
N GLU A 28 16.57 8.54 -5.00
CA GLU A 28 17.25 9.83 -4.86
C GLU A 28 18.15 9.85 -3.63
N MET A 29 17.64 9.34 -2.51
CA MET A 29 18.37 9.33 -1.23
C MET A 29 19.31 8.13 -1.07
N LYS A 30 19.34 7.17 -2.00
CA LYS A 30 20.15 5.93 -1.95
C LYS A 30 19.96 5.16 -0.63
N LYS A 31 18.72 5.08 -0.15
CA LYS A 31 18.34 4.38 1.09
C LYS A 31 17.35 3.25 0.82
N PRO A 32 17.26 2.24 1.70
CA PRO A 32 16.26 1.18 1.57
C PRO A 32 14.83 1.75 1.49
N THR A 33 14.05 1.35 0.48
CA THR A 33 12.67 1.83 0.25
C THR A 33 11.77 1.67 1.49
N ILE A 34 11.97 0.59 2.26
CA ILE A 34 11.19 0.28 3.45
C ILE A 34 11.18 1.41 4.50
N LEU A 35 12.22 2.25 4.54
CA LEU A 35 12.31 3.40 5.46
C LEU A 35 11.25 4.47 5.18
N PHE A 36 10.81 4.60 3.93
CA PHE A 36 9.77 5.56 3.52
C PHE A 36 8.39 4.91 3.52
N VAL A 37 8.33 3.65 3.07
CA VAL A 37 7.08 2.91 2.89
C VAL A 37 6.40 2.60 4.24
N VAL A 38 7.15 2.16 5.26
CA VAL A 38 6.57 1.79 6.57
C VAL A 38 5.81 2.95 7.24
N PRO A 39 6.41 4.13 7.48
CA PRO A 39 5.69 5.23 8.12
C PRO A 39 4.50 5.74 7.28
N GLY A 40 4.61 5.72 5.95
CA GLY A 40 3.51 6.14 5.06
C GLY A 40 2.32 5.17 5.04
N ILE A 41 2.58 3.86 5.04
CA ILE A 41 1.53 2.84 5.06
C ILE A 41 0.82 2.80 6.42
N ILE A 42 1.54 2.92 7.53
CA ILE A 42 0.96 2.85 8.88
C ILE A 42 -0.15 3.89 9.06
N THR A 43 0.02 5.10 8.52
CA THR A 43 -0.99 6.17 8.58
C THR A 43 -2.20 5.94 7.68
N LEU A 44 -2.07 5.13 6.63
CA LEU A 44 -3.14 4.90 5.64
C LEU A 44 -4.10 3.78 6.05
N ILE A 45 -3.64 2.84 6.89
CA ILE A 45 -4.45 1.72 7.35
C ILE A 45 -5.56 2.24 8.29
N PRO A 46 -6.81 1.76 8.14
CA PRO A 46 -7.93 2.16 9.01
C PRO A 46 -7.83 1.52 10.41
N GLY A 47 -6.96 2.09 11.27
CA GLY A 47 -6.69 1.60 12.62
C GLY A 47 -7.88 1.67 13.57
N LEU A 48 -8.71 2.72 13.48
CA LEU A 48 -9.94 2.83 14.28
C LEU A 48 -10.92 1.70 13.95
N GLY A 49 -11.03 1.32 12.67
CA GLY A 49 -11.89 0.21 12.26
C GLY A 49 -11.39 -1.13 12.79
N LEU A 50 -10.06 -1.35 12.83
CA LEU A 50 -9.47 -2.53 13.48
C LEU A 50 -9.80 -2.59 14.97
N TYR A 51 -9.64 -1.46 15.67
CA TYR A 51 -10.00 -1.36 17.09
C TYR A 51 -11.47 -1.67 17.32
N ASN A 52 -12.37 -1.04 16.55
CA ASN A 52 -13.81 -1.26 16.65
C ASN A 52 -14.21 -2.71 16.37
N THR A 53 -13.54 -3.38 15.42
CA THR A 53 -13.76 -4.80 15.14
C THR A 53 -13.50 -5.65 16.38
N MET A 54 -12.38 -5.44 17.07
CA MET A 54 -12.09 -6.17 18.31
C MET A 54 -13.01 -5.77 19.45
N TYR A 55 -13.37 -4.49 19.54
CA TYR A 55 -14.31 -4.00 20.54
C TYR A 55 -15.66 -4.72 20.44
N TYR A 56 -16.26 -4.78 19.25
CA TYR A 56 -17.54 -5.48 19.04
C TYR A 56 -17.42 -6.99 19.24
N LEU A 57 -16.26 -7.58 18.92
CA LEU A 57 -16.01 -8.99 19.19
C LEU A 57 -16.01 -9.29 20.70
N MET A 58 -15.44 -8.40 21.51
CA MET A 58 -15.44 -8.52 22.98
C MET A 58 -16.82 -8.26 23.58
N GLU A 59 -17.60 -7.37 22.96
CA GLU A 59 -18.97 -7.05 23.39
C GLU A 59 -19.99 -8.17 23.03
N GLY A 60 -19.59 -9.14 22.21
CA GLY A 60 -20.44 -10.25 21.76
C GLY A 60 -21.33 -9.90 20.57
N ASP A 61 -21.19 -8.71 19.98
CA ASP A 61 -21.88 -8.31 18.75
C ASP A 61 -21.10 -8.79 17.52
N PHE A 62 -21.27 -10.07 17.21
CA PHE A 62 -20.62 -10.71 16.07
C PHE A 62 -21.07 -10.12 14.72
N HIS A 63 -22.29 -9.58 14.63
CA HIS A 63 -22.78 -9.01 13.38
C HIS A 63 -22.01 -7.73 13.05
N LEU A 64 -21.86 -6.84 14.03
CA LEU A 64 -21.12 -5.60 13.85
C LEU A 64 -19.61 -5.83 13.75
N ALA A 65 -19.09 -6.82 14.48
CA ALA A 65 -17.69 -7.24 14.37
C ALA A 65 -17.36 -7.75 12.95
N LEU A 66 -18.19 -8.61 12.37
CA LEU A 66 -17.94 -9.17 11.04
C LEU A 66 -18.09 -8.12 9.93
N THR A 67 -19.10 -7.26 10.01
CA THR A 67 -19.32 -6.20 9.01
C THR A 67 -18.19 -5.17 9.04
N THR A 68 -17.83 -4.68 10.23
CA THR A 68 -16.72 -3.72 10.40
C THR A 68 -15.39 -4.37 10.05
N GLY A 69 -15.15 -5.59 10.51
CA GLY A 69 -13.93 -6.34 10.24
C GLY A 69 -13.73 -6.60 8.74
N THR A 70 -14.78 -7.00 8.03
CA THR A 70 -14.70 -7.24 6.58
C THR A 70 -14.40 -5.95 5.83
N ASN A 71 -15.05 -4.84 6.17
CA ASN A 71 -14.77 -3.54 5.54
C ASN A 71 -13.31 -3.11 5.73
N VAL A 72 -12.79 -3.29 6.95
CA VAL A 72 -11.41 -2.98 7.31
C VAL A 72 -10.41 -3.89 6.61
N LEU A 73 -10.71 -5.18 6.50
CA LEU A 73 -9.91 -6.15 5.78
C LEU A 73 -9.85 -5.84 4.28
N LEU A 74 -10.99 -5.54 3.65
CA LEU A 74 -11.05 -5.19 2.24
C LEU A 74 -10.30 -3.88 1.95
N SER A 75 -10.52 -2.86 2.78
CA SER A 75 -9.83 -1.58 2.69
C SER A 75 -8.30 -1.75 2.85
N SER A 76 -7.85 -2.45 3.90
CA SER A 76 -6.42 -2.69 4.14
C SER A 76 -5.80 -3.61 3.08
N GLY A 77 -6.55 -4.59 2.59
CA GLY A 77 -6.15 -5.45 1.48
C GLY A 77 -5.93 -4.66 0.19
N SER A 78 -6.81 -3.70 -0.11
CA SER A 78 -6.63 -2.82 -1.27
C SER A 78 -5.38 -1.95 -1.16
N ILE A 79 -5.06 -1.45 0.04
CA ILE A 79 -3.83 -0.70 0.31
C ILE A 79 -2.61 -1.59 0.06
N ALA A 80 -2.61 -2.80 0.61
CA ALA A 80 -1.52 -3.76 0.44
C ALA A 80 -1.29 -4.10 -1.04
N LEU A 81 -2.37 -4.35 -1.80
CA LEU A 81 -2.29 -4.58 -3.24
C LEU A 81 -1.72 -3.38 -3.98
N GLY A 82 -2.15 -2.16 -3.65
CA GLY A 82 -1.67 -0.93 -4.27
C GLY A 82 -0.17 -0.75 -4.12
N VAL A 83 0.37 -1.07 -2.94
CA VAL A 83 1.81 -1.02 -2.64
C VAL A 83 2.56 -2.13 -3.39
N ILE A 84 2.08 -3.37 -3.33
CA ILE A 84 2.72 -4.54 -3.97
C ILE A 84 2.85 -4.33 -5.47
N VAL A 85 1.78 -3.85 -6.12
CA VAL A 85 1.77 -3.58 -7.57
C VAL A 85 2.88 -2.58 -7.92
N VAL A 86 2.97 -1.48 -7.18
CA VAL A 86 3.95 -0.44 -7.44
C VAL A 86 5.37 -0.93 -7.19
N SER A 87 5.64 -1.55 -6.04
CA SER A 87 6.97 -2.08 -5.72
C SER A 87 7.41 -3.16 -6.71
N SER A 88 6.49 -4.00 -7.21
CA SER A 88 6.78 -5.00 -8.25
C SER A 88 7.13 -4.35 -9.59
N LEU A 89 6.36 -3.35 -10.02
CA LEU A 89 6.64 -2.58 -11.25
C LEU A 89 7.99 -1.86 -11.17
N PHE A 90 8.26 -1.18 -10.06
CA PHE A 90 9.55 -0.53 -9.81
C PHE A 90 10.70 -1.54 -9.83
N ARG A 91 10.57 -2.66 -9.13
CA ARG A 91 11.60 -3.70 -9.10
C ARG A 91 11.91 -4.24 -10.49
N THR A 92 10.89 -4.47 -11.31
CA THR A 92 11.03 -4.94 -12.69
C THR A 92 11.69 -3.90 -13.58
N TYR A 93 11.24 -2.64 -13.50
CA TYR A 93 11.81 -1.54 -14.27
C TYR A 93 13.30 -1.35 -14.00
N TYR A 94 13.71 -1.27 -12.74
CA TYR A 94 15.12 -1.07 -12.38
C TYR A 94 16.01 -2.29 -12.64
N LYS A 95 15.46 -3.52 -12.57
CA LYS A 95 16.21 -4.72 -12.95
C LYS A 95 16.61 -4.65 -14.43
N ASN A 96 15.67 -4.31 -15.31
CA ASN A 96 15.93 -4.14 -16.74
C ASN A 96 16.95 -3.03 -17.06
N LEU A 97 16.95 -1.94 -16.28
CA LEU A 97 17.95 -0.86 -16.42
C LEU A 97 19.36 -1.32 -16.05
N ARG A 98 19.50 -2.13 -15.00
CA ARG A 98 20.79 -2.67 -14.56
C ARG A 98 21.36 -3.67 -15.57
N ASP A 99 20.51 -4.56 -16.07
CA ASP A 99 20.89 -5.56 -17.08
C ASP A 99 21.36 -4.88 -18.39
N LYS A 100 20.73 -3.78 -18.81
CA LYS A 100 21.17 -3.00 -19.99
C LYS A 100 22.50 -2.27 -19.78
N VAL A 101 22.79 -1.79 -18.58
CA VAL A 101 24.06 -1.12 -18.27
C VAL A 101 25.21 -2.12 -18.24
N GLU A 102 24.98 -3.33 -17.72
CA GLU A 102 25.99 -4.39 -17.65
C GLU A 102 26.37 -4.91 -19.04
N VAL A 103 25.38 -5.09 -19.93
CA VAL A 103 25.62 -5.47 -21.34
C VAL A 103 26.36 -4.38 -22.12
N ARG A 104 26.09 -3.09 -21.87
CA ARG A 104 26.79 -1.98 -22.53
C ARG A 104 28.24 -1.81 -22.06
N ASN A 105 28.55 -2.16 -20.81
CA ASN A 105 29.91 -2.08 -20.27
C ASN A 105 30.77 -3.31 -20.64
N ALA A 106 30.16 -4.40 -21.10
CA ALA A 106 30.85 -5.62 -21.53
C ALA A 106 31.19 -5.65 -23.03
N SER A 107 30.81 -4.60 -23.78
CA SER A 107 31.05 -4.44 -25.22
C SER A 107 31.94 -3.24 -25.50
#